data_AF-A0AAD3H322-F1
#
_entry.id   AF-A0AAD3H322-F1
#
_cell.length_a   1.000
_cell.length_b   1.000
_cell.length_c   1.000
_cell.angle_alpha   90.00
_cell.angle_beta   90.00
_cell.angle_gamma   90.00
#
_symmetry.space_group_name_H-M   'P 1'
#
loop_
_entity.id
_entity.type
_entity.pdbx_description
1 polymer ?
#
loop_
_entity_poly.entity_id
_entity_poly.type
_entity_poly.pdbx_seq_one_letter_code
_entity_poly.pdbx_strand_id
1 'polypeptide(L)'
;MSRQSLLLSLFYTVSALIITEVQSTSVKWSGNNDPNAPEAAKVPRSQKYWDENNIERPDYAKTDAEILQERIVKMKSETDGMKMFFVIALFVGIWLALAYKFVFAKGGQKLGSSSSKIGTGLSHEEKLTRARNARLARFEALEAKDD
;
A
#
# COMPACT_ATOMS: atom_id res chain seq x y z
N MET A 1 -7.90 23.90 12.17
CA MET A 1 -7.27 22.67 11.63
C MET A 1 -8.10 22.16 10.47
N SER A 2 -7.49 21.88 9.32
CA SER A 2 -8.23 21.36 8.16
C SER A 2 -8.55 19.87 8.37
N ARG A 3 -9.69 19.38 7.85
CA ARG A 3 -10.08 17.97 7.93
C ARG A 3 -9.01 17.02 7.37
N GLN A 4 -8.20 17.50 6.43
CA GLN A 4 -7.07 16.76 5.87
C GLN A 4 -5.93 16.55 6.87
N SER A 5 -5.65 17.54 7.73
CA SER A 5 -4.62 17.43 8.78
C SER A 5 -4.99 16.37 9.83
N LEU A 6 -6.28 16.23 10.15
CA LEU A 6 -6.75 15.21 11.10
C LEU A 6 -6.67 13.79 10.54
N LEU A 7 -6.94 13.61 9.24
CA LEU A 7 -6.85 12.30 8.60
C LEU A 7 -5.40 11.81 8.48
N LEU A 8 -4.47 12.72 8.17
CA LEU A 8 -3.04 12.41 8.06
C LEU A 8 -2.44 12.05 9.43
N SER A 9 -2.80 12.79 10.50
CA SER A 9 -2.32 12.45 11.84
C SER A 9 -2.84 11.10 12.31
N LEU A 10 -4.11 10.79 12.01
CA LEU A 10 -4.73 9.53 12.41
C LEU A 10 -4.11 8.34 11.66
N PHE A 11 -3.85 8.49 10.36
CA PHE A 11 -3.14 7.48 9.56
C PHE A 11 -1.72 7.22 10.08
N TYR A 12 -1.00 8.27 10.47
CA TYR A 12 0.35 8.14 11.03
C TYR A 12 0.34 7.41 12.38
N THR A 13 -0.61 7.74 13.26
CA THR A 13 -0.71 7.08 14.57
C THR A 13 -1.08 5.60 14.47
N VAL A 14 -1.97 5.23 13.55
CA VAL A 14 -2.35 3.83 13.33
C VAL A 14 -1.19 3.04 12.72
N SER A 15 -0.45 3.64 11.77
CA SER A 15 0.71 2.98 11.16
C SER A 15 1.84 2.75 12.15
N ALA A 16 2.11 3.72 13.05
CA ALA A 16 3.13 3.58 14.08
C ALA A 16 2.79 2.48 15.10
N LEU A 17 1.50 2.26 15.39
CA LEU A 17 1.04 1.22 16.33
C LEU A 17 1.27 -0.21 15.80
N ILE A 18 1.30 -0.40 14.48
CA ILE A 18 1.44 -1.74 13.86
C ILE A 18 2.90 -2.24 13.91
N ILE A 19 3.89 -1.35 14.04
CA ILE A 19 5.31 -1.71 13.94
C ILE A 19 5.88 -2.25 15.27
N THR A 20 5.16 -2.12 16.39
CA THR A 20 5.72 -2.40 17.73
C THR A 20 5.73 -3.87 18.18
N GLU A 21 5.29 -4.84 17.36
CA GLU A 21 5.13 -6.24 17.82
C GLU A 21 6.15 -7.26 17.29
N VAL A 22 7.31 -6.85 16.78
CA VAL A 22 8.38 -7.83 16.47
C VAL A 22 9.22 -8.10 17.73
N GLN A 23 8.72 -8.96 18.62
CA GLN A 23 9.52 -9.47 19.74
C GLN A 23 10.53 -10.51 19.24
N SER A 24 11.81 -10.14 19.22
CA SER A 24 12.92 -11.06 18.96
C SER A 24 13.09 -12.03 20.13
N THR A 25 12.78 -13.30 19.92
CA THR A 25 13.02 -14.37 20.90
C THR A 25 14.51 -14.75 20.90
N SER A 26 15.23 -14.33 21.94
CA SER A 26 16.62 -14.73 22.20
C SER A 26 16.67 -16.20 22.62
N VAL A 27 16.91 -17.11 21.66
CA VAL A 27 17.18 -18.53 21.96
C VAL A 27 18.64 -18.67 22.42
N LYS A 28 18.85 -18.87 23.72
CA LYS A 28 20.18 -19.18 24.28
C LYS A 28 20.40 -20.70 24.21
N TRP A 29 21.33 -21.13 23.36
CA TRP A 29 21.79 -22.52 23.35
C TRP A 29 22.83 -22.71 24.46
N SER A 30 22.49 -23.45 25.50
CA SER A 30 23.48 -23.97 26.46
C SER A 30 23.92 -25.36 25.99
N GLY A 31 25.15 -25.47 25.47
CA GLY A 31 25.75 -26.77 25.15
C GLY A 31 26.00 -27.56 26.44
N ASN A 32 25.38 -28.73 26.56
CA ASN A 32 25.68 -29.65 27.66
C ASN A 32 27.00 -30.38 27.34
N ASN A 33 28.07 -30.04 28.05
CA ASN A 33 29.43 -30.56 27.85
C ASN A 33 29.75 -31.79 28.72
N ASP A 34 28.73 -32.56 29.14
CA ASP A 34 28.94 -33.75 29.98
C ASP A 34 28.89 -35.05 29.14
N PRO A 35 30.01 -35.77 28.99
CA PRO A 35 30.09 -36.99 28.17
C PRO A 35 29.32 -38.19 28.74
N ASN A 36 28.72 -38.07 29.94
CA ASN A 36 27.99 -39.14 30.63
C ASN A 36 26.53 -38.78 30.98
N ALA A 37 25.87 -37.86 30.27
CA ALA A 37 24.51 -37.45 30.62
C ALA A 37 23.39 -38.28 29.93
N PRO A 38 22.77 -39.28 30.58
CA PRO A 38 21.45 -39.79 30.20
C PRO A 38 20.34 -38.98 30.90
N GLU A 39 20.51 -37.68 31.12
CA GLU A 39 19.50 -36.89 31.84
C GLU A 39 18.17 -36.84 31.08
N ALA A 40 18.21 -36.80 29.74
CA ALA A 40 17.01 -36.89 28.90
C ALA A 40 16.23 -38.22 29.08
N ALA A 41 16.89 -39.30 29.54
CA ALA A 41 16.25 -40.59 29.79
C ALA A 41 15.64 -40.69 31.21
N LYS A 42 16.09 -39.86 32.15
CA LYS A 42 15.59 -39.83 33.54
C LYS A 42 14.42 -38.87 33.74
N VAL A 43 14.01 -38.13 32.72
CA VAL A 43 12.91 -37.18 32.85
C VAL A 43 11.58 -37.93 32.98
N PRO A 44 10.75 -37.63 33.99
CA PRO A 44 9.43 -38.21 34.12
C PRO A 44 8.57 -37.89 32.90
N ARG A 45 8.14 -38.94 32.21
CA ARG A 45 7.30 -38.85 31.00
C ARG A 45 5.81 -38.61 31.30
N SER A 46 5.41 -38.61 32.57
CA SER A 46 4.01 -38.47 32.97
C SER A 46 3.61 -37.00 33.15
N GLN A 47 2.48 -36.61 32.55
CA GLN A 47 1.87 -35.29 32.73
C GLN A 47 1.69 -34.93 34.22
N LYS A 48 1.29 -35.92 35.02
CA LYS A 48 1.06 -35.79 36.46
C LYS A 48 2.26 -35.21 37.22
N TYR A 49 3.49 -35.54 36.83
CA TYR A 49 4.68 -35.00 37.49
C TYR A 49 4.84 -33.49 37.24
N TRP A 50 4.59 -33.05 36.02
CA TRP A 50 4.72 -31.64 35.63
C TRP A 50 3.64 -30.78 36.29
N ASP A 51 2.41 -31.29 36.35
CA ASP A 51 1.29 -30.63 37.01
C ASP A 51 1.51 -30.52 38.54
N GLU A 52 1.99 -31.58 39.19
CA GLU A 52 2.26 -31.59 40.64
C GLU A 52 3.40 -30.66 41.05
N ASN A 53 4.38 -30.45 40.18
CA ASN A 53 5.51 -29.56 40.44
C ASN A 53 5.28 -28.14 39.89
N ASN A 54 4.13 -27.88 39.25
CA ASN A 54 3.78 -26.60 38.63
C ASN A 54 4.84 -26.10 37.63
N ILE A 55 5.47 -27.05 36.91
CA ILE A 55 6.49 -26.79 35.90
C ILE A 55 5.83 -26.95 34.53
N GLU A 56 6.07 -26.00 33.63
CA GLU A 56 5.55 -26.07 32.27
C GLU A 56 6.10 -27.31 31.55
N ARG A 57 5.19 -28.15 31.03
CA ARG A 57 5.54 -29.42 30.39
C ARG A 57 6.36 -29.12 29.12
N PRO A 58 7.60 -29.65 29.00
CA PRO A 58 8.44 -29.38 27.85
C PRO A 58 7.94 -30.06 26.58
N ASP A 59 8.21 -29.45 25.41
CA ASP A 59 7.64 -29.86 24.11
C ASP A 59 7.97 -31.31 23.71
N TYR A 60 9.15 -31.83 24.08
CA TYR A 60 9.53 -33.23 23.79
C TYR A 60 8.72 -34.25 24.60
N ALA A 61 8.04 -33.81 25.66
CA ALA A 61 7.18 -34.65 26.48
C ALA A 61 5.73 -34.64 25.99
N LYS A 62 5.35 -33.78 25.02
CA LYS A 62 4.01 -33.75 24.41
C LYS A 62 3.74 -35.03 23.63
N THR A 63 2.48 -35.45 23.61
CA THR A 63 2.05 -36.61 22.83
C THR A 63 1.88 -36.24 21.35
N ASP A 64 2.07 -37.22 20.46
CA ASP A 64 1.92 -37.00 19.01
C ASP A 64 0.54 -36.44 18.63
N ALA A 65 -0.50 -36.77 19.39
CA ALA A 65 -1.85 -36.25 19.20
C ALA A 65 -1.97 -34.74 19.50
N GLU A 66 -1.29 -34.26 20.54
CA GLU A 66 -1.25 -32.82 20.91
C GLU A 66 -0.45 -32.03 19.87
N ILE A 67 0.68 -32.59 19.41
CA ILE A 67 1.51 -31.99 18.34
C ILE A 67 0.71 -31.83 17.05
N LEU A 68 -0.16 -32.79 16.74
CA LEU A 68 -1.02 -32.76 15.55
C LEU A 68 -2.10 -31.68 15.67
N GLN A 69 -2.72 -31.52 16.85
CA GLN A 69 -3.67 -30.44 17.10
C GLN A 69 -3.03 -29.05 17.00
N GLU A 70 -1.84 -28.86 17.57
CA GLU A 70 -1.12 -27.58 17.47
C GLU A 70 -0.82 -27.23 16.01
N ARG A 71 -0.44 -28.21 15.18
CA ARG A 71 -0.26 -27.98 13.73
C ARG A 71 -1.56 -27.61 13.03
N ILE A 72 -2.67 -28.26 13.34
CA ILE A 72 -3.97 -27.95 12.72
C ILE A 72 -4.42 -26.53 13.11
N VAL A 73 -4.29 -26.16 14.38
CA VAL A 73 -4.61 -24.80 14.87
C VAL A 73 -3.72 -23.76 14.18
N LYS A 74 -2.42 -24.04 14.07
CA LYS A 74 -1.48 -23.15 13.38
C LYS A 74 -1.83 -22.96 11.89
N MET A 75 -2.08 -24.05 11.16
CA MET A 75 -2.51 -23.98 9.76
C MET A 75 -3.82 -23.22 9.58
N LYS A 76 -4.78 -23.37 10.50
CA LYS A 76 -6.04 -22.64 10.46
C LYS A 76 -5.82 -21.13 10.63
N SER A 77 -4.93 -20.74 11.55
CA SER A 77 -4.60 -19.33 11.78
C SER A 77 -3.90 -18.68 10.58
N GLU A 78 -3.00 -19.39 9.91
CA GLU A 78 -2.33 -18.92 8.69
C GLU A 78 -3.31 -18.75 7.52
N THR A 79 -4.25 -19.68 7.39
CA THR A 79 -5.28 -19.64 6.34
C THR A 79 -6.24 -18.46 6.54
N ASP A 80 -6.64 -18.18 7.78
CA ASP A 80 -7.53 -17.07 8.09
C ASP A 80 -6.81 -15.71 7.96
N GLY A 81 -5.52 -15.63 8.30
CA GLY A 81 -4.70 -14.45 8.01
C GLY A 81 -4.61 -14.13 6.53
N MET A 82 -4.44 -15.16 5.68
CA MET A 82 -4.36 -14.99 4.23
C MET A 82 -5.70 -14.51 3.64
N LYS A 83 -6.84 -15.02 4.12
CA LYS A 83 -8.17 -14.52 3.72
C LYS A 83 -8.36 -13.06 4.12
N MET A 84 -7.95 -12.67 5.33
CA MET A 84 -8.04 -11.29 5.80
C MET A 84 -7.20 -10.35 4.93
N PHE A 85 -6.01 -10.78 4.51
CA PHE A 85 -5.17 -10.02 3.57
C PHE A 85 -5.88 -9.76 2.23
N PHE A 86 -6.54 -10.77 1.64
CA PHE A 86 -7.29 -10.59 0.38
C PHE A 86 -8.47 -9.62 0.54
N VAL A 87 -9.19 -9.68 1.66
CA VAL A 87 -10.29 -8.75 1.95
C VAL A 87 -9.78 -7.31 2.05
N ILE A 88 -8.67 -7.09 2.76
CA ILE A 88 -8.05 -5.77 2.89
C ILE A 88 -7.56 -5.28 1.52
N ALA A 89 -6.89 -6.12 0.74
CA ALA A 89 -6.40 -5.77 -0.59
C ALA A 89 -7.54 -5.36 -1.53
N LEU A 90 -8.68 -6.06 -1.50
CA LEU A 90 -9.87 -5.70 -2.26
C LEU A 90 -10.44 -4.35 -1.82
N PHE A 91 -10.55 -4.11 -0.51
CA PHE A 91 -11.02 -2.83 0.03
C PHE A 91 -10.13 -1.67 -0.43
N VAL A 92 -8.81 -1.82 -0.31
CA VAL A 92 -7.83 -0.80 -0.75
C VAL A 92 -7.93 -0.57 -2.26
N GLY A 93 -8.04 -1.64 -3.06
CA GLY A 93 -8.20 -1.54 -4.51
C GLY A 93 -9.46 -0.78 -4.93
N ILE A 94 -10.60 -1.07 -4.29
CA ILE A 94 -11.87 -0.36 -4.54
C ILE A 94 -11.73 1.12 -4.12
N TRP A 95 -11.11 1.39 -2.97
CA TRP A 95 -10.89 2.75 -2.49
C TRP A 95 -10.01 3.56 -3.44
N LEU A 96 -8.91 2.97 -3.93
CA LEU A 96 -8.04 3.58 -4.93
C LEU A 96 -8.77 3.83 -6.25
N ALA A 97 -9.60 2.90 -6.71
CA ALA A 97 -10.39 3.09 -7.93
C ALA A 97 -11.42 4.23 -7.79
N LEU A 98 -12.07 4.34 -6.63
CA LEU A 98 -12.99 5.44 -6.33
C LEU A 98 -12.25 6.78 -6.20
N ALA A 99 -11.10 6.79 -5.52
CA ALA A 99 -10.25 7.97 -5.40
C ALA A 99 -9.72 8.42 -6.77
N TYR A 100 -9.28 7.48 -7.62
CA TYR A 100 -8.87 7.75 -8.98
C TYR A 100 -10.02 8.38 -9.77
N LYS A 101 -11.23 7.80 -9.72
CA LYS A 101 -12.40 8.41 -10.35
C LYS A 101 -12.73 9.79 -9.77
N PHE A 102 -12.59 10.03 -8.47
CA PHE A 102 -12.90 11.34 -7.90
C PHE A 102 -11.85 12.40 -8.27
N VAL A 103 -10.57 12.04 -8.26
CA VAL A 103 -9.45 12.91 -8.61
C VAL A 103 -9.44 13.21 -10.12
N PHE A 104 -9.64 12.21 -10.97
CA PHE A 104 -9.61 12.39 -12.42
C PHE A 104 -10.96 12.83 -13.01
N ALA A 105 -12.12 12.47 -12.43
CA ALA A 105 -13.41 12.97 -12.91
C ALA A 105 -13.68 14.43 -12.52
N LYS A 106 -13.09 14.93 -11.43
CA LYS A 106 -13.07 16.37 -11.12
C LYS A 106 -11.82 17.09 -11.67
N GLY A 107 -10.78 16.35 -12.01
CA GLY A 107 -9.51 16.80 -12.60
C GLY A 107 -9.49 16.95 -14.12
N GLY A 108 -10.66 17.01 -14.77
CA GLY A 108 -10.79 17.59 -16.12
C GLY A 108 -10.45 19.09 -16.18
N GLN A 109 -10.07 19.72 -15.07
CA GLN A 109 -9.35 20.99 -15.07
C GLN A 109 -7.88 20.75 -15.44
N LYS A 110 -7.64 20.78 -16.76
CA LYS A 110 -6.39 21.12 -17.46
C LYS A 110 -5.23 21.59 -16.54
N LEU A 111 -4.49 20.66 -15.92
CA LEU A 111 -3.11 20.94 -15.55
C LEU A 111 -2.26 20.77 -16.82
N GLY A 112 -1.97 21.89 -17.49
CA GLY A 112 -1.03 21.91 -18.62
C GLY A 112 -1.38 22.78 -19.83
N SER A 113 -2.35 23.69 -19.75
CA SER A 113 -2.52 24.74 -20.80
C SER A 113 -2.05 26.09 -20.27
N SER A 114 -0.77 26.17 -19.92
CA SER A 114 -0.06 27.45 -19.92
C SER A 114 0.12 27.87 -21.36
N SER A 115 -0.74 28.79 -21.79
CA SER A 115 -0.45 29.88 -22.73
C SER A 115 0.63 29.62 -23.80
N SER A 116 0.21 29.00 -24.90
CA SER A 116 0.62 29.52 -26.20
C SER A 116 -0.65 29.67 -27.05
N LYS A 117 -0.89 30.90 -27.49
CA LYS A 117 -1.84 31.23 -28.56
C LYS A 117 -1.37 30.49 -29.82
N ILE A 118 -1.70 29.22 -29.96
CA ILE A 118 -1.56 28.50 -31.23
C ILE A 118 -2.84 28.80 -31.97
N GLY A 119 -2.78 29.91 -32.71
CA GLY A 119 -3.78 30.25 -33.70
C GLY A 119 -3.99 29.04 -34.60
N THR A 120 -5.26 28.71 -34.79
CA THR A 120 -5.76 27.90 -35.91
C THR A 120 -4.89 28.17 -37.13
N GLY A 121 -4.19 27.13 -37.60
CA GLY A 121 -3.37 27.20 -38.79
C GLY A 121 -4.23 27.58 -39.98
N LEU A 122 -4.33 28.88 -40.25
CA LEU A 122 -4.69 29.39 -41.58
C LEU A 122 -3.72 28.72 -42.55
N SER A 123 -4.26 28.08 -43.57
CA SER A 123 -3.45 27.49 -44.63
C SER A 123 -2.55 28.57 -45.22
N HIS A 124 -1.39 28.18 -45.77
CA HIS A 124 -0.47 29.15 -46.38
C HIS A 124 -1.16 30.03 -47.44
N GLU A 125 -2.16 29.44 -48.11
CA GLU A 125 -3.02 30.12 -49.07
C GLU A 125 -3.85 31.22 -48.40
N GLU A 126 -4.56 30.95 -47.30
CA GLU A 126 -5.35 31.95 -46.57
C GLU A 126 -4.49 33.12 -46.05
N LYS A 127 -3.24 32.86 -45.65
CA LYS A 127 -2.31 33.93 -45.24
C LYS A 127 -1.96 34.85 -46.42
N LEU A 128 -1.77 34.29 -47.61
CA LEU A 128 -1.51 35.06 -48.84
C LEU A 128 -2.75 35.84 -49.28
N THR A 129 -3.95 35.25 -49.23
CA THR A 129 -5.20 35.94 -49.57
C THR A 129 -5.45 37.11 -48.62
N ARG A 130 -5.22 36.91 -47.32
CA ARG A 130 -5.41 37.97 -46.31
C ARG A 130 -4.39 39.10 -46.47
N ALA A 131 -3.14 38.76 -46.80
CA ALA A 131 -2.12 39.76 -47.11
C ALA A 131 -2.43 40.55 -48.39
N ARG A 132 -2.97 39.89 -49.42
CA ARG A 132 -3.42 40.55 -50.67
C ARG A 132 -4.59 41.49 -50.41
N ASN A 133 -5.61 41.05 -49.68
CA ASN A 133 -6.78 41.88 -49.37
C ASN A 133 -6.41 43.08 -48.49
N ALA A 134 -5.49 42.91 -47.55
CA ALA A 134 -4.98 44.03 -46.74
C ALA A 134 -4.22 45.08 -47.57
N ARG A 135 -3.59 44.68 -48.68
CA ARG A 135 -2.95 45.64 -49.61
C ARG A 135 -3.99 46.36 -50.45
N LEU A 136 -4.98 45.66 -50.99
CA LEU A 136 -6.07 46.25 -51.77
C LEU A 136 -6.84 47.31 -50.95
N ALA A 137 -7.18 46.99 -49.70
CA ALA A 137 -7.88 47.93 -48.82
C ALA A 137 -7.09 49.22 -48.54
N ARG A 138 -5.75 49.18 -48.60
CA ARG A 138 -4.92 50.39 -48.46
C ARG A 138 -4.97 51.26 -49.71
N PHE A 139 -5.08 50.66 -50.89
CA PHE A 139 -5.22 51.41 -52.13
C PHE A 139 -6.62 52.01 -52.25
N GLU A 140 -7.66 51.26 -51.90
CA GLU A 140 -9.05 51.75 -51.89
C GLU A 140 -9.26 52.89 -50.88
N ALA A 141 -8.58 52.85 -49.72
CA ALA A 141 -8.60 53.94 -48.74
C ALA A 141 -7.80 55.19 -49.18
N LEU A 142 -6.86 55.05 -50.11
CA LEU A 142 -6.15 56.20 -50.70
C LEU A 142 -6.97 56.82 -51.83
N GLU A 143 -7.61 56.00 -52.66
CA GLU A 143 -8.50 56.44 -53.74
C GLU A 143 -9.72 57.19 -53.18
N ALA A 144 -10.34 56.68 -52.10
CA ALA A 144 -11.45 57.35 -51.41
C ALA A 144 -11.06 58.67 -50.69
N LYS A 145 -9.78 59.05 -50.68
CA LYS A 145 -9.28 60.29 -50.07
C LYS A 145 -8.95 61.36 -51.11
N ASP A 146 -8.84 60.96 -52.38
CA ASP A 146 -8.57 61.85 -53.50
C ASP A 146 -9.84 62.29 -54.26
N ASP A 147 -11.01 61.74 -53.90
CA ASP A 147 -12.37 62.23 -54.23
C ASP A 147 -12.92 63.18 -53.14
#